data_AF-A0A0G4NDK8-F1
#
_entry.id   AF-A0A0G4NDK8-F1
#
_cell.length_a   1.000
_cell.length_b   1.000
_cell.length_c   1.000
_cell.angle_alpha   90.00
_cell.angle_beta   90.00
_cell.angle_gamma   90.00
#
_symmetry.space_group_name_H-M   'P 1'
#
loop_
_entity.id
_entity.type
_entity.pdbx_description
1 polymer ?
#
loop_
_entity_poly.entity_id
_entity_poly.type
_entity_poly.pdbx_seq_one_letter_code
_entity_poly.pdbx_strand_id
1 'polypeptide(L)'
;MQDGIPATAAKTDRALLTEIHAHLEKHGDAVKDVAFEVDDVKAVYTTAVAAGAASVQEPGLLHDETHGDVATAVIRTYGDTTHTLISRAAGSYNGPFLPGFRAAAPPPSSVPLPTVPLKRIDHCVGNQSWNEMVAACAFYERCLAFHRFWSVDDSQISTEFSALNSIVMASSNNMVKMPINEPAPGKKRSQIEEYVLFNAGAGVQHIALLTKDIIATVSAMRARGVEFIKVPATYYETLRRRLKSDKRRWELQEDLD
;
A
#
# COMPACT_ATOMS: atom_id res chain seq x y z
N MET A 1 21.20 13.81 -27.04
CA MET A 1 20.83 12.42 -26.74
C MET A 1 19.30 12.29 -26.73
N GLN A 2 18.67 12.64 -27.84
CA GLN A 2 17.38 12.09 -28.23
C GLN A 2 17.70 10.86 -29.09
N ASP A 3 16.77 9.91 -29.16
CA ASP A 3 16.83 8.69 -30.00
C ASP A 3 17.32 7.41 -29.30
N GLY A 4 16.51 6.96 -28.34
CA GLY A 4 16.58 5.61 -27.76
C GLY A 4 15.24 4.86 -27.75
N ILE A 5 14.17 5.41 -28.29
CA ILE A 5 12.87 4.72 -28.39
C ILE A 5 12.75 4.13 -29.79
N PRO A 6 12.66 2.79 -29.94
CA PRO A 6 12.46 2.15 -31.24
C PRO A 6 11.26 2.75 -31.97
N ALA A 7 11.41 3.04 -33.26
CA ALA A 7 10.37 3.65 -34.10
C ALA A 7 9.09 2.80 -34.29
N THR A 8 9.02 1.64 -33.65
CA THR A 8 7.96 0.61 -33.79
C THR A 8 7.04 0.48 -32.57
N ALA A 9 7.24 1.24 -31.49
CA ALA A 9 6.34 1.20 -30.33
C ALA A 9 4.97 1.79 -30.69
N ALA A 10 3.88 1.08 -30.35
CA ALA A 10 2.53 1.58 -30.57
C ALA A 10 2.34 2.94 -29.86
N LYS A 11 1.48 3.80 -30.38
CA LYS A 11 1.24 5.14 -29.81
C LYS A 11 0.86 5.07 -28.32
N THR A 12 0.16 4.02 -27.93
CA THR A 12 -0.20 3.67 -26.54
C THR A 12 1.03 3.40 -25.68
N ASP A 13 1.98 2.62 -26.18
CA ASP A 13 3.20 2.26 -25.45
C ASP A 13 4.08 3.49 -25.20
N ARG A 14 4.15 4.41 -26.18
CA ARG A 14 4.91 5.66 -26.02
C ARG A 14 4.28 6.59 -24.98
N ALA A 15 2.95 6.64 -24.92
CA ALA A 15 2.24 7.42 -23.91
C ALA A 15 2.47 6.83 -22.51
N LEU A 16 2.34 5.50 -22.35
CA LEU A 16 2.63 4.81 -21.10
C LEU A 16 4.07 5.01 -20.64
N LEU A 17 5.04 4.89 -21.56
CA LEU A 17 6.45 5.13 -21.24
C LEU A 17 6.69 6.55 -20.72
N THR A 18 6.04 7.54 -21.34
CA THR A 18 6.13 8.94 -20.91
C THR A 18 5.52 9.13 -19.52
N GLU A 19 4.39 8.50 -19.22
CA GLU A 19 3.78 8.53 -17.88
C GLU A 19 4.70 7.89 -16.83
N ILE A 20 5.22 6.69 -17.09
CA ILE A 20 6.11 5.98 -16.15
C ILE A 20 7.38 6.78 -15.91
N HIS A 21 7.97 7.35 -16.96
CA HIS A 21 9.15 8.19 -16.83
C HIS A 21 8.88 9.42 -15.96
N ALA A 22 7.78 10.13 -16.20
CA ALA A 22 7.41 11.29 -15.39
C ALA A 22 7.17 10.93 -13.92
N HIS A 23 6.56 9.77 -13.64
CA HIS A 23 6.39 9.29 -12.27
C HIS A 23 7.74 8.97 -11.61
N LEU A 24 8.65 8.31 -12.33
CA LEU A 24 9.99 7.97 -11.83
C LEU A 24 10.83 9.24 -11.58
N GLU A 25 10.79 10.21 -12.49
CA GLU A 25 11.49 11.50 -12.33
C GLU A 25 11.01 12.26 -11.09
N LYS A 26 9.71 12.20 -10.80
CA LYS A 26 9.10 12.93 -9.69
C LYS A 26 9.25 12.23 -8.34
N HIS A 27 9.03 10.91 -8.29
CA HIS A 27 8.90 10.16 -7.04
C HIS A 27 10.06 9.19 -6.77
N GLY A 28 10.90 8.90 -7.77
CA GLY A 28 11.77 7.74 -7.75
C GLY A 28 10.96 6.43 -7.80
N ASP A 29 11.54 5.36 -7.26
CA ASP A 29 10.87 4.07 -7.12
C ASP A 29 9.77 4.18 -6.06
N ALA A 30 8.52 4.33 -6.50
CA ALA A 30 7.37 4.53 -5.64
C ALA A 30 6.14 3.73 -6.10
N VAL A 31 5.20 3.49 -5.18
CA VAL A 31 3.94 2.81 -5.48
C VAL A 31 3.06 3.67 -6.38
N LYS A 32 2.76 3.15 -7.58
CA LYS A 32 1.85 3.79 -8.53
C LYS A 32 0.38 3.41 -8.33
N ASP A 33 0.11 2.14 -8.03
CA ASP A 33 -1.25 1.61 -7.96
C ASP A 33 -1.42 0.67 -6.75
N VAL A 34 -2.59 0.73 -6.12
CA VAL A 34 -3.04 -0.26 -5.14
C VAL A 34 -4.33 -0.89 -5.65
N ALA A 35 -4.23 -2.10 -6.20
CA ALA A 35 -5.36 -2.78 -6.82
C ALA A 35 -6.29 -3.45 -5.79
N PHE A 36 -7.59 -3.41 -6.06
CA PHE A 36 -8.63 -4.06 -5.26
C PHE A 36 -9.40 -5.08 -6.08
N GLU A 37 -9.49 -6.30 -5.57
CA GLU A 37 -10.47 -7.27 -6.06
C GLU A 37 -11.87 -6.85 -5.60
N VAL A 38 -12.80 -6.77 -6.55
CA VAL A 38 -14.18 -6.36 -6.34
C VAL A 38 -15.14 -7.31 -7.04
N ASP A 39 -16.35 -7.43 -6.52
CA ASP A 39 -17.37 -8.31 -7.11
C ASP A 39 -17.82 -7.79 -8.49
N ASP A 40 -18.11 -6.49 -8.60
CA ASP A 40 -18.56 -5.83 -9.84
C ASP A 40 -17.76 -4.53 -10.11
N VAL A 41 -16.85 -4.60 -11.08
CA VAL A 41 -15.99 -3.49 -11.49
C VAL A 41 -16.81 -2.31 -12.02
N LYS A 42 -17.84 -2.56 -12.83
CA LYS A 42 -18.62 -1.50 -13.46
C LYS A 42 -19.43 -0.75 -12.41
N ALA A 43 -20.08 -1.46 -11.50
CA ALA A 43 -20.88 -0.85 -10.44
C ALA A 43 -20.02 0.02 -9.51
N VAL A 44 -18.87 -0.50 -9.05
CA VAL A 44 -17.95 0.25 -8.18
C VAL A 44 -17.38 1.47 -8.91
N TYR A 45 -16.92 1.29 -10.15
CA TYR A 45 -16.39 2.39 -10.96
C TYR A 45 -17.42 3.50 -11.21
N THR A 46 -18.62 3.15 -11.68
CA THR A 46 -19.68 4.14 -11.98
C THR A 46 -20.07 4.91 -10.72
N THR A 47 -20.17 4.23 -9.58
CA THR A 47 -20.46 4.89 -8.29
C THR A 47 -19.33 5.83 -7.88
N ALA A 48 -18.08 5.39 -7.98
CA ALA A 48 -16.91 6.20 -7.63
C ALA A 48 -16.81 7.47 -8.49
N VAL A 49 -16.95 7.34 -9.82
CA VAL A 49 -16.88 8.48 -10.74
C VAL A 49 -18.05 9.44 -10.52
N ALA A 50 -19.28 8.93 -10.30
CA ALA A 50 -20.43 9.76 -9.95
C ALA A 50 -20.24 10.52 -8.63
N ALA A 51 -19.48 9.95 -7.68
CA ALA A 51 -19.11 10.58 -6.41
C ALA A 51 -17.89 11.52 -6.50
N GLY A 52 -17.32 11.72 -7.70
CA GLY A 52 -16.25 12.67 -7.97
C GLY A 52 -14.84 12.06 -8.10
N ALA A 53 -14.69 10.73 -8.15
CA ALA A 53 -13.40 10.12 -8.47
C ALA A 53 -13.01 10.42 -9.91
N ALA A 54 -11.73 10.76 -10.13
CA ALA A 54 -11.23 10.96 -11.48
C ALA A 54 -11.07 9.62 -12.21
N SER A 55 -11.71 9.50 -13.38
CA SER A 55 -11.54 8.37 -14.28
C SER A 55 -10.13 8.36 -14.88
N VAL A 56 -9.44 7.23 -14.78
CA VAL A 56 -8.16 6.99 -15.45
C VAL A 56 -8.35 5.97 -16.58
N GLN A 57 -9.09 4.89 -16.32
CA GLN A 57 -9.47 3.88 -17.32
C GLN A 57 -10.92 3.46 -17.07
N GLU A 58 -11.76 3.57 -18.10
CA GLU A 58 -13.14 3.07 -18.04
C GLU A 58 -13.19 1.53 -17.92
N PRO A 59 -14.30 0.95 -17.41
CA PRO A 59 -14.47 -0.48 -17.31
C PRO A 59 -14.30 -1.20 -18.65
N GLY A 60 -13.41 -2.19 -18.67
CA GLY A 60 -13.13 -3.01 -19.84
C GLY A 60 -12.77 -4.44 -19.47
N LEU A 61 -12.71 -5.31 -20.46
CA LEU A 61 -12.26 -6.70 -20.30
C LEU A 61 -10.83 -6.84 -20.83
N LEU A 62 -9.98 -7.47 -20.02
CA LEU A 62 -8.71 -8.03 -20.47
C LEU A 62 -8.97 -9.48 -20.86
N HIS A 63 -8.69 -9.84 -22.12
CA HIS A 63 -8.95 -11.17 -22.66
C HIS A 63 -7.69 -12.04 -22.64
N ASP A 64 -7.85 -13.29 -22.22
CA ASP A 64 -6.88 -14.38 -22.41
C ASP A 64 -7.57 -15.54 -23.11
N GLU A 65 -6.99 -15.96 -24.25
CA GLU A 65 -7.56 -17.02 -25.09
C GLU A 65 -7.75 -18.35 -24.35
N THR A 66 -6.91 -18.62 -23.34
CA THR A 66 -6.86 -19.91 -22.63
C THR A 66 -7.52 -19.86 -21.26
N HIS A 67 -7.45 -18.72 -20.60
CA HIS A 67 -7.79 -18.59 -19.19
C HIS A 67 -9.06 -17.79 -18.93
N GLY A 68 -9.66 -17.15 -19.95
CA GLY A 68 -10.88 -16.36 -19.83
C GLY A 68 -10.61 -14.86 -19.69
N ASP A 69 -11.57 -14.11 -19.14
CA ASP A 69 -11.53 -12.64 -19.10
C ASP A 69 -11.41 -12.10 -17.68
N VAL A 70 -10.76 -10.94 -17.54
CA VAL A 70 -10.75 -10.16 -16.29
C VAL A 70 -11.34 -8.79 -16.55
N ALA A 71 -12.36 -8.40 -15.77
CA ALA A 71 -12.87 -7.05 -15.81
C ALA A 71 -11.94 -6.12 -15.02
N THR A 72 -11.62 -4.96 -15.59
CA THR A 72 -10.77 -3.94 -14.95
C THR A 72 -11.28 -2.53 -15.18
N ALA A 73 -11.04 -1.63 -14.22
CA ALA A 73 -11.21 -0.19 -14.35
C ALA A 73 -10.21 0.51 -13.43
N VAL A 74 -9.88 1.78 -13.69
CA VAL A 74 -8.89 2.52 -12.89
C VAL A 74 -9.44 3.89 -12.51
N ILE A 75 -9.36 4.22 -11.22
CA ILE A 75 -9.67 5.54 -10.66
C ILE A 75 -8.45 6.12 -9.93
N ARG A 76 -8.35 7.46 -9.88
CA ARG A 76 -7.29 8.14 -9.11
C ARG A 76 -7.74 8.44 -7.68
N THR A 77 -6.82 8.28 -6.73
CA THR A 77 -6.99 8.67 -5.32
C THR A 77 -6.10 9.88 -5.00
N TYR A 78 -5.43 9.93 -3.85
CA TYR A 78 -4.46 10.95 -3.47
C TYR A 78 -3.20 10.95 -4.37
N GLY A 79 -2.62 12.13 -4.56
CA GLY A 79 -1.40 12.30 -5.36
C GLY A 79 -1.53 11.76 -6.77
N ASP A 80 -0.51 11.02 -7.21
CA ASP A 80 -0.49 10.33 -8.51
C ASP A 80 -0.85 8.83 -8.41
N THR A 81 -1.26 8.39 -7.23
CA THR A 81 -1.64 7.00 -6.92
C THR A 81 -3.02 6.66 -7.49
N THR A 82 -3.15 5.47 -8.04
CA THR A 82 -4.41 4.93 -8.57
C THR A 82 -4.89 3.70 -7.80
N HIS A 83 -6.16 3.38 -8.00
CA HIS A 83 -6.74 2.10 -7.63
C HIS A 83 -7.26 1.40 -8.88
N THR A 84 -6.64 0.26 -9.21
CA THR A 84 -7.18 -0.66 -10.21
C THR A 84 -8.22 -1.56 -9.56
N LEU A 85 -9.46 -1.48 -10.04
CA LEU A 85 -10.55 -2.39 -9.68
C LEU A 85 -10.45 -3.62 -10.56
N ILE A 86 -10.48 -4.82 -9.97
CA ILE A 86 -10.29 -6.09 -10.67
C ILE A 86 -11.40 -7.06 -10.29
N SER A 87 -12.04 -7.70 -11.29
CA SER A 87 -12.91 -8.86 -11.05
C SER A 87 -12.52 -10.01 -11.97
N ARG A 88 -12.01 -11.09 -11.37
CA ARG A 88 -11.66 -12.34 -12.08
C ARG A 88 -12.90 -13.22 -12.28
N ALA A 89 -13.86 -13.14 -11.36
CA ALA A 89 -15.09 -13.92 -11.41
C ALA A 89 -15.98 -13.51 -12.60
N ALA A 90 -16.03 -12.22 -12.93
CA ALA A 90 -16.85 -11.70 -14.03
C ALA A 90 -16.56 -12.37 -15.39
N GLY A 91 -15.31 -12.77 -15.65
CA GLY A 91 -14.92 -13.45 -16.88
C GLY A 91 -14.41 -14.87 -16.67
N SER A 92 -14.70 -15.48 -15.51
CA SER A 92 -14.30 -16.85 -15.16
C SER A 92 -12.79 -17.12 -15.28
N TYR A 93 -11.96 -16.12 -14.95
CA TYR A 93 -10.52 -16.20 -15.18
C TYR A 93 -9.81 -17.16 -14.22
N ASN A 94 -9.05 -18.11 -14.77
CA ASN A 94 -8.32 -19.14 -13.99
C ASN A 94 -6.80 -19.14 -14.21
N GLY A 95 -6.26 -18.14 -14.90
CA GLY A 95 -4.83 -18.04 -15.20
C GLY A 95 -3.96 -17.72 -13.97
N PRO A 96 -2.63 -17.71 -14.13
CA PRO A 96 -1.70 -17.59 -13.01
C PRO A 96 -1.69 -16.22 -12.33
N PHE A 97 -2.09 -15.16 -13.04
CA PHE A 97 -2.17 -13.80 -12.50
C PHE A 97 -3.27 -13.00 -13.22
N LEU A 98 -2.93 -12.35 -14.34
CA LEU A 98 -3.81 -11.59 -15.23
C LEU A 98 -3.47 -11.90 -16.69
N PRO A 99 -4.39 -11.65 -17.64
CA PRO A 99 -4.10 -11.75 -19.07
C PRO A 99 -2.82 -11.00 -19.47
N GLY A 100 -2.02 -11.62 -20.34
CA GLY A 100 -0.71 -11.09 -20.76
C GLY A 100 0.47 -11.48 -19.85
N PHE A 101 0.21 -12.13 -18.71
CA PHE A 101 1.24 -12.69 -17.84
C PHE A 101 1.34 -14.21 -17.96
N ARG A 102 2.53 -14.75 -17.72
CA ARG A 102 2.80 -16.19 -17.71
C ARG A 102 3.50 -16.61 -16.43
N ALA A 103 3.30 -17.86 -16.03
CA ALA A 103 4.08 -18.45 -14.94
C ALA A 103 5.57 -18.44 -15.30
N ALA A 104 6.41 -17.95 -14.39
CA ALA A 104 7.86 -17.95 -14.53
C ALA A 104 8.46 -19.07 -13.68
N ALA A 105 9.48 -19.75 -14.22
CA ALA A 105 10.29 -20.66 -13.42
C ALA A 105 11.08 -19.84 -12.36
N PRO A 106 11.25 -20.36 -11.14
CA PRO A 106 12.07 -19.69 -10.15
C PRO A 106 13.49 -19.51 -10.70
N PRO A 107 14.13 -18.34 -10.51
CA PRO A 107 15.49 -18.12 -10.98
C PRO A 107 16.42 -19.14 -10.30
N PRO A 108 17.43 -19.66 -11.00
CA PRO A 108 18.43 -20.51 -10.38
C PRO A 108 19.20 -19.70 -9.33
N SER A 109 18.88 -19.88 -8.04
CA SER A 109 19.69 -19.37 -6.94
C SER A 109 20.69 -20.43 -6.54
N SER A 110 21.98 -20.09 -6.61
CA SER A 110 23.06 -20.93 -6.06
C SER A 110 23.18 -20.80 -4.54
N VAL A 111 22.50 -19.82 -3.93
CA VAL A 111 22.56 -19.55 -2.49
C VAL A 111 21.27 -20.04 -1.83
N PRO A 112 21.35 -20.98 -0.86
CA PRO A 112 20.19 -21.35 -0.05
C PRO A 112 19.84 -20.20 0.88
N LEU A 113 18.62 -19.67 0.77
CA LEU A 113 18.12 -18.58 1.61
C LEU A 113 16.98 -19.08 2.51
N PRO A 114 16.91 -18.68 3.79
CA PRO A 114 15.86 -19.13 4.70
C PRO A 114 14.49 -18.64 4.23
N THR A 115 13.46 -19.48 4.28
CA THR A 115 12.10 -19.10 3.88
C THR A 115 11.56 -17.95 4.73
N VAL A 116 10.89 -16.99 4.10
CA VAL A 116 10.23 -15.87 4.79
C VAL A 116 8.71 -16.11 4.80
N PRO A 117 8.09 -16.47 5.93
CA PRO A 117 6.68 -16.89 5.96
C PRO A 117 5.69 -15.72 5.95
N LEU A 118 5.64 -14.97 4.85
CA LEU A 118 4.63 -13.94 4.62
C LEU A 118 3.32 -14.56 4.11
N LYS A 119 2.17 -13.94 4.42
CA LYS A 119 0.85 -14.42 4.03
C LYS A 119 0.15 -13.53 3.01
N ARG A 120 -0.02 -12.24 3.32
CA ARG A 120 -0.72 -11.27 2.46
C ARG A 120 -0.36 -9.85 2.86
N ILE A 121 -0.76 -8.89 2.04
CA ILE A 121 -0.80 -7.48 2.44
C ILE A 121 -1.84 -7.33 3.55
N ASP A 122 -1.45 -6.64 4.62
CA ASP A 122 -2.34 -6.30 5.74
C ASP A 122 -2.97 -4.91 5.56
N HIS A 123 -2.14 -3.90 5.27
CA HIS A 123 -2.57 -2.53 5.00
C HIS A 123 -1.50 -1.75 4.21
N CYS A 124 -1.93 -0.67 3.54
CA CYS A 124 -1.06 0.28 2.85
C CYS A 124 -1.30 1.69 3.39
N VAL A 125 -0.25 2.42 3.74
CA VAL A 125 -0.37 3.73 4.40
C VAL A 125 -0.12 4.86 3.41
N GLY A 126 -1.07 5.78 3.28
CA GLY A 126 -0.98 6.95 2.40
C GLY A 126 -0.65 8.22 3.18
N ASN A 127 0.51 8.82 2.93
CA ASN A 127 0.88 10.11 3.51
C ASN A 127 0.38 11.26 2.65
N GLN A 128 -0.20 12.27 3.30
CA GLN A 128 -0.76 13.48 2.71
C GLN A 128 0.03 14.71 3.16
N SER A 129 -0.12 15.84 2.46
CA SER A 129 0.42 17.11 2.92
C SER A 129 -0.42 17.69 4.08
N TRP A 130 -0.01 18.85 4.57
CA TRP A 130 -0.72 19.58 5.62
C TRP A 130 -2.18 19.83 5.26
N ASN A 131 -3.10 19.43 6.14
CA ASN A 131 -4.55 19.63 6.02
C ASN A 131 -5.21 18.87 4.85
N GLU A 132 -4.56 17.84 4.31
CA GLU A 132 -5.08 17.04 3.20
C GLU A 132 -5.64 15.67 3.65
N MET A 133 -5.38 15.23 4.89
CA MET A 133 -5.84 13.92 5.38
C MET A 133 -7.36 13.80 5.31
N VAL A 134 -8.09 14.81 5.78
CA VAL A 134 -9.56 14.76 5.83
C VAL A 134 -10.16 14.66 4.42
N ALA A 135 -9.60 15.38 3.45
CA ALA A 135 -10.05 15.31 2.06
C ALA A 135 -9.78 13.93 1.45
N ALA A 136 -8.60 13.35 1.70
CA ALA A 136 -8.23 12.01 1.27
C ALA A 136 -9.13 10.93 1.92
N CYS A 137 -9.41 11.01 3.22
CA CYS A 137 -10.35 10.11 3.89
C CYS A 137 -11.77 10.22 3.29
N ALA A 138 -12.22 11.44 3.02
CA ALA A 138 -13.54 11.67 2.48
C ALA A 138 -13.69 11.16 1.03
N PHE A 139 -12.59 11.05 0.27
CA PHE A 139 -12.58 10.31 -1.00
C PHE A 139 -12.95 8.83 -0.79
N TYR A 140 -12.31 8.14 0.16
CA TYR A 140 -12.60 6.73 0.46
C TYR A 140 -14.04 6.53 0.94
N GLU A 141 -14.55 7.43 1.80
CA GLU A 141 -15.93 7.38 2.29
C GLU A 141 -16.94 7.51 1.14
N ARG A 142 -16.79 8.54 0.30
CA ARG A 142 -17.75 8.86 -0.76
C ARG A 142 -17.65 7.95 -1.98
N CYS A 143 -16.43 7.69 -2.44
CA CYS A 143 -16.19 7.04 -3.73
C CYS A 143 -16.15 5.51 -3.62
N LEU A 144 -15.72 4.98 -2.47
CA LEU A 144 -15.51 3.55 -2.28
C LEU A 144 -16.33 2.95 -1.12
N ALA A 145 -17.19 3.76 -0.48
CA ALA A 145 -18.01 3.35 0.67
C ALA A 145 -17.20 2.75 1.83
N PHE A 146 -15.95 3.19 2.00
CA PHE A 146 -15.16 2.84 3.16
C PHE A 146 -15.68 3.58 4.39
N HIS A 147 -15.35 3.08 5.58
CA HIS A 147 -15.67 3.75 6.83
C HIS A 147 -14.40 4.00 7.65
N ARG A 148 -14.48 4.94 8.60
CA ARG A 148 -13.40 5.18 9.57
C ARG A 148 -13.37 4.03 10.55
N PHE A 149 -12.31 3.25 10.50
CA PHE A 149 -12.07 2.10 11.38
C PHE A 149 -11.44 2.54 12.70
N TRP A 150 -10.51 3.47 12.63
CA TRP A 150 -9.77 3.99 13.78
C TRP A 150 -9.22 5.37 13.46
N SER A 151 -8.98 6.19 14.48
CA SER A 151 -8.34 7.49 14.32
C SER A 151 -7.45 7.77 15.53
N VAL A 152 -6.38 8.52 15.28
CA VAL A 152 -5.38 8.93 16.26
C VAL A 152 -5.00 10.36 15.95
N ASP A 153 -4.99 11.19 16.97
CA ASP A 153 -4.51 12.57 16.87
C ASP A 153 -3.12 12.73 17.50
N ASP A 154 -2.56 13.93 17.39
CA ASP A 154 -1.27 14.33 17.93
C ASP A 154 -1.17 14.19 19.47
N SER A 155 -2.29 14.21 20.17
CA SER A 155 -2.35 13.96 21.61
C SER A 155 -2.05 12.49 21.96
N GLN A 156 -2.25 11.58 21.00
CA GLN A 156 -2.07 10.13 21.15
C GLN A 156 -0.81 9.59 20.45
N ILE A 157 -0.38 10.19 19.33
CA ILE A 157 0.88 9.85 18.64
C ILE A 157 1.76 11.11 18.53
N SER A 158 2.56 11.32 19.58
CA SER A 158 3.62 12.31 19.60
C SER A 158 4.88 11.75 20.25
N THR A 159 6.03 12.12 19.69
CA THR A 159 7.31 12.06 20.38
C THR A 159 7.57 13.41 21.05
N GLU A 160 8.65 13.54 21.83
CA GLU A 160 9.05 14.84 22.37
C GLU A 160 9.28 15.90 21.27
N PHE A 161 9.51 15.46 20.02
CA PHE A 161 9.93 16.32 18.92
C PHE A 161 8.93 16.44 17.77
N SER A 162 8.10 15.43 17.50
CA SER A 162 7.20 15.42 16.33
C SER A 162 5.90 14.69 16.60
N ALA A 163 4.86 15.03 15.84
CA ALA A 163 3.55 14.39 15.90
C ALA A 163 2.99 14.13 14.49
N LEU A 164 1.91 13.36 14.43
CA LEU A 164 1.11 13.13 13.22
C LEU A 164 -0.35 12.91 13.59
N ASN A 165 -1.25 13.20 12.64
CA ASN A 165 -2.63 12.76 12.69
C ASN A 165 -2.81 11.57 11.74
N SER A 166 -3.66 10.61 12.11
CA SER A 166 -3.94 9.43 11.31
C SER A 166 -5.41 9.01 11.39
N ILE A 167 -6.01 8.70 10.24
CA ILE A 167 -7.32 8.06 10.14
C ILE A 167 -7.19 6.79 9.31
N VAL A 168 -7.63 5.66 9.86
CA VAL A 168 -7.66 4.38 9.16
C VAL A 168 -8.99 4.23 8.45
N MET A 169 -8.94 4.23 7.11
CA MET A 169 -10.09 3.90 6.27
C MET A 169 -10.16 2.39 6.02
N ALA A 170 -11.34 1.78 6.13
CA ALA A 170 -11.50 0.34 5.88
C ALA A 170 -12.69 0.03 4.98
N SER A 171 -12.56 -1.05 4.20
CA SER A 171 -13.68 -1.64 3.47
C SER A 171 -14.76 -2.13 4.43
N SER A 172 -15.99 -2.31 3.95
CA SER A 172 -17.15 -2.72 4.77
C SER A 172 -16.91 -3.99 5.61
N ASN A 173 -16.09 -4.93 5.11
CA ASN A 173 -15.70 -6.16 5.79
C ASN A 173 -14.38 -6.07 6.57
N ASN A 174 -13.78 -4.88 6.69
CA ASN A 174 -12.51 -4.61 7.37
C ASN A 174 -11.29 -5.36 6.81
N MET A 175 -11.39 -5.95 5.62
CA MET A 175 -10.28 -6.68 5.00
C MET A 175 -9.24 -5.75 4.39
N VAL A 176 -9.68 -4.73 3.65
CA VAL A 176 -8.81 -3.68 3.10
C VAL A 176 -8.74 -2.55 4.12
N LYS A 177 -7.52 -2.12 4.46
CA LYS A 177 -7.26 -1.01 5.38
C LYS A 177 -6.24 -0.06 4.76
N MET A 178 -6.58 1.22 4.77
CA MET A 178 -5.78 2.33 4.26
C MET A 178 -5.63 3.40 5.36
N PRO A 179 -4.62 3.32 6.24
CA PRO A 179 -4.26 4.42 7.11
C PRO A 179 -3.82 5.63 6.28
N ILE A 180 -4.42 6.79 6.55
CA ILE A 180 -4.13 8.06 5.91
C ILE A 180 -3.55 8.99 6.96
N ASN A 181 -2.35 9.52 6.70
CA ASN A 181 -1.63 10.38 7.65
C ASN A 181 -1.44 11.78 7.10
N GLU A 182 -1.36 12.77 7.98
CA GLU A 182 -0.82 14.10 7.69
C GLU A 182 0.16 14.56 8.78
N PRO A 183 1.04 15.54 8.47
CA PRO A 183 1.89 16.16 9.49
C PRO A 183 1.07 16.84 10.58
N ALA A 184 1.57 16.82 11.82
CA ALA A 184 1.04 17.63 12.92
C ALA A 184 2.15 18.50 13.54
N PRO A 185 1.80 19.62 14.21
CA PRO A 185 2.77 20.52 14.82
C PRO A 185 3.66 19.81 15.85
N GLY A 186 4.96 20.15 15.88
CA GLY A 186 5.94 19.60 16.83
C GLY A 186 7.19 20.47 16.93
N LYS A 187 8.08 20.17 17.89
CA LYS A 187 9.36 20.92 18.05
C LYS A 187 10.31 20.74 16.86
N LYS A 188 10.16 19.66 16.09
CA LYS A 188 10.91 19.32 14.87
C LYS A 188 9.93 18.92 13.76
N ARG A 189 10.42 18.96 12.53
CA ARG A 189 9.71 18.51 11.33
C ARG A 189 9.14 17.10 11.53
N SER A 190 7.89 16.91 11.11
CA SER A 190 7.23 15.59 11.13
C SER A 190 7.84 14.68 10.06
N GLN A 191 7.97 13.39 10.36
CA GLN A 191 8.39 12.37 9.39
C GLN A 191 7.44 12.29 8.17
N ILE A 192 6.17 12.70 8.34
CA ILE A 192 5.19 12.76 7.25
C ILE A 192 5.53 13.91 6.29
N GLU A 193 5.93 15.07 6.84
CA GLU A 193 6.37 16.22 6.05
C GLU A 193 7.65 15.89 5.28
N GLU A 194 8.60 15.20 5.91
CA GLU A 194 9.81 14.71 5.23
C GLU A 194 9.47 13.79 4.05
N TYR A 195 8.57 12.82 4.25
CA TYR A 195 8.09 11.96 3.16
C TYR A 195 7.52 12.78 2.00
N VAL A 196 6.61 13.73 2.27
CA VAL A 196 5.97 14.53 1.22
C VAL A 196 6.98 15.37 0.44
N LEU A 197 8.03 15.88 1.12
CA LEU A 197 9.12 16.61 0.47
C LEU A 197 9.92 15.71 -0.49
N PHE A 198 10.35 14.52 -0.05
CA PHE A 198 11.18 13.63 -0.85
C PHE A 198 10.39 12.86 -1.92
N ASN A 199 9.14 12.52 -1.65
CA ASN A 199 8.21 11.94 -2.61
C ASN A 199 7.63 13.00 -3.56
N ALA A 200 7.91 14.30 -3.36
CA ALA A 200 7.35 15.40 -4.13
C ALA A 200 5.80 15.37 -4.23
N GLY A 201 5.13 15.03 -3.12
CA GLY A 201 3.68 14.96 -3.01
C GLY A 201 3.17 13.79 -2.14
N ALA A 202 1.85 13.64 -2.10
CA ALA A 202 1.19 12.52 -1.42
C ALA A 202 1.51 11.17 -2.10
N GLY A 203 1.49 10.09 -1.33
CA GLY A 203 1.82 8.75 -1.82
C GLY A 203 1.80 7.67 -0.75
N VAL A 204 2.02 6.42 -1.15
CA VAL A 204 2.11 5.29 -0.21
C VAL A 204 3.48 5.30 0.48
N GLN A 205 3.48 5.43 1.80
CA GLN A 205 4.68 5.43 2.62
C GLN A 205 5.20 4.00 2.87
N HIS A 206 4.31 3.10 3.29
CA HIS A 206 4.68 1.72 3.60
C HIS A 206 3.55 0.74 3.32
N ILE A 207 3.96 -0.52 3.12
CA ILE A 207 3.09 -1.67 2.90
C ILE A 207 3.36 -2.66 4.03
N ALA A 208 2.37 -2.93 4.86
CA ALA A 208 2.48 -3.91 5.93
C ALA A 208 2.15 -5.31 5.40
N LEU A 209 2.99 -6.28 5.75
CA LEU A 209 2.86 -7.67 5.31
C LEU A 209 2.54 -8.56 6.52
N LEU A 210 1.40 -9.25 6.45
CA LEU A 210 0.94 -10.14 7.51
C LEU A 210 1.82 -11.40 7.55
N THR A 211 2.25 -11.78 8.76
CA THR A 211 2.87 -13.07 9.06
C THR A 211 2.22 -13.70 10.28
N LYS A 212 2.26 -15.03 10.36
CA LYS A 212 1.81 -15.79 11.55
C LYS A 212 2.94 -16.08 12.54
N ASP A 213 4.19 -15.84 12.14
CA ASP A 213 5.37 -16.08 12.95
C ASP A 213 6.37 -14.94 12.70
N ILE A 214 6.25 -13.89 13.52
CA ILE A 214 7.04 -12.67 13.32
C ILE A 214 8.52 -12.87 13.65
N ILE A 215 8.85 -13.78 14.57
CA ILE A 215 10.23 -14.07 14.96
C ILE A 215 10.97 -14.77 13.82
N ALA A 216 10.40 -15.84 13.26
CA ALA A 216 10.99 -16.52 12.11
C ALA A 216 11.05 -15.59 10.88
N THR A 217 10.00 -14.79 10.66
CA THR A 217 9.96 -13.83 9.55
C THR A 217 11.07 -12.79 9.62
N VAL A 218 11.18 -12.06 10.73
CA VAL A 218 12.20 -11.01 10.88
C VAL A 218 13.60 -11.61 10.86
N SER A 219 13.81 -12.77 11.48
CA SER A 219 15.11 -13.47 11.45
C SER A 219 15.52 -13.85 10.02
N ALA A 220 14.60 -14.44 9.24
CA ALA A 220 14.86 -14.80 7.85
C ALA A 220 15.06 -13.58 6.94
N MET A 221 14.32 -12.49 7.16
CA MET A 221 14.50 -11.23 6.42
C MET A 221 15.88 -10.60 6.72
N ARG A 222 16.29 -10.56 8.00
CA ARG A 222 17.63 -10.09 8.39
C ARG A 222 18.74 -10.95 7.78
N ALA A 223 18.59 -12.28 7.79
CA ALA A 223 19.54 -13.19 7.16
C ALA A 223 19.64 -13.00 5.64
N ARG A 224 18.60 -12.45 5.00
CA ARG A 224 18.58 -12.06 3.59
C ARG A 224 19.08 -10.62 3.34
N GLY A 225 19.52 -9.91 4.38
CA GLY A 225 20.07 -8.56 4.28
C GLY A 225 19.04 -7.43 4.45
N VAL A 226 17.80 -7.71 4.85
CA VAL A 226 16.82 -6.66 5.13
C VAL A 226 17.18 -5.94 6.43
N GLU A 227 17.34 -4.62 6.34
CA GLU A 227 17.53 -3.74 7.50
C GLU A 227 16.21 -3.36 8.14
N PHE A 228 16.22 -3.21 9.47
CA PHE A 228 15.06 -2.78 10.26
C PHE A 228 15.49 -1.64 11.18
N ILE A 229 14.53 -0.80 11.55
CA ILE A 229 14.73 0.21 12.58
C ILE A 229 15.19 -0.42 13.90
N LYS A 230 16.04 0.31 14.63
CA LYS A 230 16.55 -0.13 15.94
C LYS A 230 15.65 0.38 17.06
N VAL A 231 15.38 -0.48 18.03
CA VAL A 231 14.62 -0.16 19.24
C VAL A 231 15.58 -0.24 20.43
N PRO A 232 15.64 0.76 21.33
CA PRO A 232 16.55 0.73 22.47
C PRO A 232 16.20 -0.37 23.47
N ALA A 233 17.21 -0.96 24.13
CA ALA A 233 17.02 -2.05 25.11
C ALA A 233 16.03 -1.69 26.24
N THR A 234 16.02 -0.43 26.66
CA THR A 234 15.12 0.11 27.69
C THR A 234 13.63 -0.01 27.35
N TYR A 235 13.28 -0.12 26.07
CA TYR A 235 11.92 -0.43 25.62
C TYR A 235 11.48 -1.81 26.12
N TYR A 236 12.31 -2.84 25.93
CA TYR A 236 11.99 -4.22 26.31
C TYR A 236 11.97 -4.40 27.83
N GLU A 237 12.88 -3.74 28.55
CA GLU A 237 12.84 -3.68 30.02
C GLU A 237 11.51 -3.09 30.53
N THR A 238 11.04 -2.02 29.89
CA THR A 238 9.77 -1.37 30.23
C THR A 238 8.57 -2.22 29.82
N LEU A 239 8.62 -2.88 28.67
CA LEU A 239 7.60 -3.82 28.22
C LEU A 239 7.42 -4.97 29.21
N ARG A 240 8.51 -5.61 29.64
CA ARG A 240 8.48 -6.71 30.64
C ARG A 240 7.84 -6.25 31.96
N ARG A 241 8.11 -5.02 32.42
CA ARG A 241 7.44 -4.45 33.60
C ARG A 241 5.95 -4.20 33.40
N ARG A 242 5.55 -3.69 32.21
CA ARG A 242 4.15 -3.46 31.86
C ARG A 242 3.36 -4.77 31.80
N LEU A 243 3.91 -5.81 31.18
CA LEU A 243 3.26 -7.13 31.08
C LEU A 243 2.98 -7.73 32.47
N LYS A 244 3.89 -7.56 33.44
CA LYS A 244 3.70 -8.03 34.83
C LYS A 244 2.61 -7.28 35.60
N SER A 245 2.33 -6.03 35.22
CA SER A 245 1.35 -5.16 35.91
C SER A 245 0.00 -5.07 35.17
N ASP A 246 -0.07 -5.59 33.95
CA ASP A 246 -1.30 -5.58 33.16
C ASP A 246 -2.32 -6.59 33.72
N LYS A 247 -3.55 -6.13 33.95
CA LYS A 247 -4.66 -6.95 34.44
C LYS A 247 -5.12 -7.99 33.42
N ARG A 248 -4.69 -7.88 32.16
CA ARG A 248 -5.12 -8.73 31.04
C ARG A 248 -4.48 -10.12 30.98
N ARG A 249 -3.66 -10.52 31.97
CA ARG A 249 -3.00 -11.85 32.09
C ARG A 249 -2.35 -12.32 30.78
N TRP A 250 -1.55 -11.47 30.14
CA TRP A 250 -0.79 -11.87 28.96
C TRP A 250 0.43 -12.71 29.39
N GLU A 251 0.63 -13.85 28.73
CA GLU A 251 1.77 -14.74 28.92
C GLU A 251 2.74 -14.57 27.75
N LEU A 252 4.01 -14.33 28.05
CA LEU A 252 5.06 -14.19 27.03
C LEU A 252 5.44 -15.59 26.54
N GLN A 253 5.19 -15.88 25.26
CA GLN A 253 5.47 -17.20 24.68
C GLN A 253 6.95 -17.37 24.31
N GLU A 254 7.60 -16.31 23.83
CA GLU A 254 8.99 -16.32 23.39
C GLU A 254 9.66 -15.03 23.87
N ASP A 255 10.81 -15.17 24.55
CA ASP A 255 11.69 -14.07 24.93
C ASP A 255 13.08 -14.35 24.36
N LEU A 256 13.64 -13.37 23.65
CA LEU A 256 14.95 -13.46 23.01
C LEU A 256 15.85 -12.45 23.70
N ASP A 257 16.59 -12.91 24.72
CA ASP A 257 17.69 -12.15 25.31
C ASP A 257 18.97 -12.25 24.45
#